data_AF-A0A2J8QNG7-F1
#
_entry.id   AF-A0A2J8QNG7-F1
#
_cell.length_a   1.000
_cell.length_b   1.000
_cell.length_c   1.000
_cell.angle_alpha   90.00
_cell.angle_beta   90.00
_cell.angle_gamma   90.00
#
_symmetry.space_group_name_H-M   'P 1'
#
loop_
_entity.id
_entity.type
_entity.pdbx_description
1 polymer ?
#
loop_
_entity_poly.entity_id
_entity_poly.type
_entity_poly.pdbx_seq_one_letter_code
_entity_poly.pdbx_strand_id
1 'polypeptide(L)'
;MILRPPQLCGTEGKYYSEEAEVDLRDPGRDYELYKYTCQELQRLMAEIQDLKSRGGKDVAIEIEERRIQSCVHFMTLKKLNRLAHIRLKKGRDQTHEAKQKVDAYHLQLQNLLYEVMHLQKEITKCLEFKSKHEEIDLVSLEEFYKEAPPDISKAEVTMGDPHQQTLARLDWELEQRKRLAEKYRECLSNKEKILKEIEVKKEYLSSLQPRLNSIMQASLPVQEYLFMPFDQAHKQYETARHLPPPLYVLFVQATAYGQACAHMKSSQPPRQDKTLSVAIEGSVDEAKALFKPPEDSQDDESDSDAEEEQTTKRRRPTLGVQLDDKRKEMLKRHPLSVMLDLKCKDDSVLHLTFYYLMNLNIMTVKAKVTTAMELITPISAGDLLSPDSVLSCLYPGDHGKKTPNPANQYQFDKVGILTLSDYVLELGHPYLWVQKLGGLHFPKEQPQ
;
A
#
# COMPACT_ATOMS: atom_id res chain seq x y z
N MET A 1 -10.09 77.61 13.57
CA MET A 1 -10.05 79.09 13.52
C MET A 1 -9.79 79.51 12.09
N ILE A 2 -10.84 79.76 11.31
CA ILE A 2 -10.73 80.43 10.01
C ILE A 2 -11.79 81.52 10.04
N LEU A 3 -11.31 82.76 9.91
CA LEU A 3 -12.05 84.01 10.06
C LEU A 3 -13.20 84.08 9.06
N ARG A 4 -14.44 84.23 9.57
CA ARG A 4 -15.56 84.74 8.77
C ARG A 4 -15.24 86.20 8.39
N PRO A 5 -15.35 86.60 7.12
CA PRO A 5 -15.28 88.01 6.77
C PRO A 5 -16.53 88.73 7.30
N PRO A 6 -16.43 90.03 7.61
CA PRO A 6 -17.53 90.78 8.17
C PRO A 6 -18.58 91.04 7.08
N GLN A 7 -19.85 90.77 7.40
CA GLN A 7 -20.98 91.25 6.61
C GLN A 7 -20.97 92.78 6.64
N LEU A 8 -20.52 93.39 5.55
CA LEU A 8 -20.75 94.79 5.27
C LEU A 8 -22.26 94.96 5.06
N CYS A 9 -22.92 95.44 6.11
CA CYS A 9 -24.27 95.97 6.08
C CYS A 9 -24.27 97.20 5.15
N GLY A 10 -24.52 96.95 3.87
CA GLY A 10 -24.71 97.97 2.84
C GLY A 10 -26.08 98.60 3.04
N THR A 11 -26.06 99.88 3.39
CA THR A 11 -27.19 100.79 3.48
C THR A 11 -28.22 100.59 2.35
N GLU A 12 -29.41 100.09 2.71
CA GLU A 12 -30.60 99.99 1.88
C GLU A 12 -31.15 101.39 1.56
N GLY A 13 -30.60 102.00 0.51
CA GLY A 13 -31.11 103.23 -0.08
C GLY A 13 -32.16 102.95 -1.14
N LYS A 14 -33.44 103.11 -0.79
CA LYS A 14 -34.55 103.55 -1.66
C LYS A 14 -34.52 103.13 -3.14
N TYR A 15 -34.39 101.83 -3.42
CA TYR A 15 -34.99 101.24 -4.61
C TYR A 15 -36.16 100.40 -4.10
N TYR A 16 -37.39 100.75 -4.46
CA TYR A 16 -38.49 99.77 -4.46
C TYR A 16 -38.07 98.69 -5.46
N SER A 17 -37.32 97.69 -5.00
CA SER A 17 -36.75 96.65 -5.84
C SER A 17 -37.93 95.86 -6.41
N GLU A 18 -38.06 95.86 -7.72
CA GLU A 18 -39.04 95.03 -8.43
C GLU A 18 -38.95 93.55 -8.00
N GLU A 19 -37.83 93.11 -7.42
CA GLU A 19 -37.66 91.81 -6.77
C GLU A 19 -38.58 91.60 -5.54
N ALA A 20 -38.76 92.61 -4.69
CA ALA A 20 -39.68 92.53 -3.56
C ALA A 20 -41.15 92.59 -4.03
N GLU A 21 -41.40 93.29 -5.15
CA GLU A 21 -42.73 93.33 -5.77
C GLU A 21 -43.13 91.97 -6.36
N VAL A 22 -42.16 91.22 -6.90
CA VAL A 22 -42.38 89.86 -7.43
C VAL A 22 -42.89 88.88 -6.37
N ASP A 23 -42.45 89.03 -5.12
CA ASP A 23 -42.80 88.12 -4.00
C ASP A 23 -44.21 88.34 -3.45
N LEU A 24 -44.72 89.57 -3.54
CA LEU A 24 -46.04 89.95 -3.03
C LEU A 24 -47.15 89.77 -4.07
N ARG A 25 -46.79 89.72 -5.36
CA ARG A 25 -47.74 89.67 -6.47
C ARG A 25 -48.06 88.25 -6.90
N ASP A 26 -49.35 87.99 -7.05
CA ASP A 26 -49.84 86.71 -7.54
C ASP A 26 -49.55 86.53 -9.05
N PRO A 27 -48.87 85.45 -9.45
CA PRO A 27 -48.50 85.22 -10.85
C PRO A 27 -49.72 85.02 -11.77
N GLY A 28 -50.83 84.48 -11.26
CA GLY A 28 -52.08 84.35 -12.00
C GLY A 28 -52.74 85.70 -12.26
N ARG A 29 -52.82 86.56 -11.24
CA ARG A 29 -53.34 87.94 -11.39
C ARG A 29 -52.46 88.81 -12.30
N ASP A 30 -51.15 88.65 -12.24
CA ASP A 30 -50.23 89.32 -13.17
C ASP A 30 -50.48 88.86 -14.62
N TYR A 31 -50.74 87.57 -14.83
CA TYR A 31 -51.08 87.06 -16.17
C TYR A 31 -52.43 87.57 -16.68
N GLU A 32 -53.44 87.64 -15.81
CA GLU A 32 -54.74 88.24 -16.14
C GLU A 32 -54.61 89.73 -16.49
N LEU A 33 -53.84 90.48 -15.72
CA LEU A 33 -53.55 91.89 -16.00
C LEU A 33 -52.78 92.05 -17.31
N TYR A 34 -51.80 91.20 -17.59
CA TYR A 34 -51.08 91.16 -18.87
C TYR A 34 -52.07 90.97 -20.03
N LYS A 35 -52.94 89.95 -19.93
CA LYS A 35 -53.97 89.68 -20.95
C LYS A 35 -54.92 90.85 -21.14
N TYR A 36 -55.38 91.47 -20.05
CA TYR A 36 -56.25 92.64 -20.09
C TYR A 36 -55.56 93.83 -20.78
N THR A 37 -54.31 94.15 -20.42
CA THR A 37 -53.56 95.23 -21.08
C THR A 37 -53.31 94.99 -22.57
N CYS A 38 -53.13 93.73 -23.00
CA CYS A 38 -53.06 93.37 -24.41
C CYS A 38 -54.40 93.60 -25.14
N GLN A 39 -55.54 93.27 -24.50
CA GLN A 39 -56.87 93.50 -25.05
C GLN A 39 -57.19 95.00 -25.16
N GLU A 40 -56.84 95.79 -24.16
CA GLU A 40 -56.98 97.25 -24.19
C GLU A 40 -56.09 97.88 -25.26
N LEU A 41 -54.84 97.43 -25.40
CA LEU A 41 -53.95 97.89 -26.45
C LEU A 41 -54.50 97.54 -27.85
N GLN A 42 -55.06 96.33 -28.02
CA GLN A 42 -55.72 95.93 -29.27
C GLN A 42 -56.93 96.81 -29.59
N ARG A 43 -57.75 97.14 -28.57
CA ARG A 43 -58.89 98.06 -28.70
C ARG A 43 -58.43 99.47 -29.12
N LEU A 44 -57.42 100.02 -28.44
CA LEU A 44 -56.86 101.33 -28.77
C LEU A 44 -56.28 101.37 -30.20
N MET A 45 -55.61 100.30 -30.64
CA MET A 45 -55.12 100.20 -32.02
C MET A 45 -56.25 100.16 -33.05
N ALA A 46 -57.35 99.45 -32.77
CA ALA A 46 -58.53 99.43 -33.63
C ALA A 46 -59.23 100.80 -33.69
N GLU A 47 -59.32 101.51 -32.57
CA GLU A 47 -59.90 102.85 -32.52
C GLU A 47 -59.00 103.89 -33.23
N ILE A 48 -57.67 103.78 -33.12
CA ILE A 48 -56.73 104.60 -33.91
C ILE A 48 -56.90 104.32 -35.42
N GLN A 49 -57.17 103.06 -35.81
CA GLN A 49 -57.40 102.69 -37.21
C GLN A 49 -58.71 103.28 -37.75
N ASP A 50 -59.79 103.25 -36.95
CA ASP A 50 -61.08 103.86 -37.32
C ASP A 50 -61.00 105.40 -37.36
N LEU A 51 -60.33 106.03 -36.41
CA LEU A 51 -60.12 107.48 -36.42
C LEU A 51 -59.31 107.93 -37.65
N LYS A 52 -58.29 107.15 -38.05
CA LYS A 52 -57.52 107.41 -39.27
C LYS A 52 -58.34 107.27 -40.56
N SER A 53 -59.41 106.45 -40.58
CA SER A 53 -60.24 106.25 -41.77
C SER A 53 -61.27 107.37 -41.97
N ARG A 54 -61.70 108.05 -40.89
CA ARG A 54 -62.76 109.08 -40.91
C ARG A 54 -62.30 110.47 -41.35
N GLY A 55 -61.04 110.86 -41.11
CA GLY A 55 -60.41 112.09 -41.59
C GLY A 55 -60.99 113.42 -41.05
N GLY A 56 -60.19 114.21 -40.31
CA GLY A 56 -60.58 115.54 -39.80
C GLY A 56 -59.47 116.23 -39.00
N LYS A 57 -59.60 117.54 -38.70
CA LYS A 57 -58.58 118.32 -37.95
C LYS A 57 -58.58 118.04 -36.44
N ASP A 58 -59.73 117.73 -35.84
CA ASP A 58 -59.83 117.34 -34.41
C ASP A 58 -59.36 115.90 -34.13
N VAL A 59 -59.30 115.06 -35.17
CA VAL A 59 -58.86 113.66 -35.10
C VAL A 59 -57.39 113.53 -34.68
N ALA A 60 -56.56 114.56 -34.93
CA ALA A 60 -55.15 114.55 -34.56
C ALA A 60 -54.93 114.57 -33.03
N ILE A 61 -55.79 115.28 -32.29
CA ILE A 61 -55.71 115.38 -30.83
C ILE A 61 -56.14 114.06 -30.20
N GLU A 62 -57.25 113.47 -30.67
CA GLU A 62 -57.74 112.17 -30.20
C GLU A 62 -56.73 111.03 -30.50
N ILE A 63 -56.12 111.02 -31.68
CA ILE A 63 -55.08 110.03 -32.01
C ILE A 63 -53.90 110.13 -31.06
N GLU A 64 -53.46 111.34 -30.72
CA GLU A 64 -52.33 111.53 -29.82
C GLU A 64 -52.68 111.12 -28.37
N GLU A 65 -53.91 111.38 -27.92
CA GLU A 65 -54.39 110.88 -26.63
C GLU A 65 -54.39 109.34 -26.57
N ARG A 66 -54.86 108.66 -27.63
CA ARG A 66 -54.85 107.19 -27.71
C ARG A 66 -53.45 106.60 -27.84
N ARG A 67 -52.51 107.34 -28.44
CA ARG A 67 -51.09 106.99 -28.45
C ARG A 67 -50.49 107.09 -27.06
N ILE A 68 -50.79 108.14 -26.30
CA ILE A 68 -50.35 108.28 -24.90
C ILE A 68 -50.89 107.13 -24.06
N GLN A 69 -52.19 106.79 -24.18
CA GLN A 69 -52.78 105.62 -23.50
C GLN A 69 -52.10 104.30 -23.90
N SER A 70 -51.80 104.12 -25.20
CA SER A 70 -51.06 102.94 -25.69
C SER A 70 -49.64 102.88 -25.12
N CYS A 71 -48.94 104.01 -25.00
CA CYS A 71 -47.62 104.08 -24.38
C CYS A 71 -47.66 103.67 -22.90
N VAL A 72 -48.70 104.07 -22.16
CA VAL A 72 -48.91 103.62 -20.77
C VAL A 72 -49.09 102.10 -20.74
N HIS A 73 -49.91 101.52 -21.63
CA HIS A 73 -50.04 100.06 -21.71
C HIS A 73 -48.72 99.36 -22.08
N PHE A 74 -47.92 99.89 -23.01
CA PHE A 74 -46.59 99.36 -23.31
C PHE A 74 -45.62 99.43 -22.11
N MET A 75 -45.67 100.50 -21.32
CA MET A 75 -44.89 100.62 -20.09
C MET A 75 -45.33 99.55 -19.07
N THR A 76 -46.63 99.30 -18.92
CA THR A 76 -47.13 98.22 -18.07
C THR A 76 -46.67 96.84 -18.54
N LEU A 77 -46.77 96.53 -19.84
CA LEU A 77 -46.29 95.26 -20.41
C LEU A 77 -44.78 95.05 -20.19
N LYS A 78 -43.96 96.09 -20.40
CA LYS A 78 -42.52 96.03 -20.11
C LYS A 78 -42.25 95.77 -18.63
N LYS A 79 -43.02 96.40 -17.73
CA LYS A 79 -42.92 96.15 -16.29
C LYS A 79 -43.27 94.69 -15.96
N LEU A 80 -44.41 94.19 -16.44
CA LEU A 80 -44.82 92.80 -16.21
C LEU A 80 -43.80 91.78 -16.77
N ASN A 81 -43.21 92.06 -17.92
CA ASN A 81 -42.17 91.22 -18.50
C ASN A 81 -40.89 91.20 -17.63
N ARG A 82 -40.47 92.36 -17.11
CA ARG A 82 -39.34 92.45 -16.17
C ARG A 82 -39.62 91.68 -14.88
N LEU A 83 -40.82 91.81 -14.31
CA LEU A 83 -41.25 91.04 -13.13
C LEU A 83 -41.24 89.53 -13.42
N ALA A 84 -41.70 89.09 -14.59
CA ALA A 84 -41.67 87.68 -14.98
C ALA A 84 -40.24 87.13 -15.09
N HIS A 85 -39.32 87.87 -15.71
CA HIS A 85 -37.90 87.48 -15.80
C HIS A 85 -37.22 87.41 -14.43
N ILE A 86 -37.50 88.38 -13.54
CA ILE A 86 -37.00 88.37 -12.17
C ILE A 86 -37.52 87.14 -11.41
N ARG A 87 -38.83 86.85 -11.51
CA ARG A 87 -39.45 85.66 -10.89
C ARG A 87 -38.82 84.37 -11.39
N LEU A 88 -38.60 84.26 -12.70
CA LEU A 88 -37.95 83.09 -13.32
C LEU A 88 -36.51 82.93 -12.84
N LYS A 89 -35.72 84.01 -12.82
CA LYS A 89 -34.35 83.97 -12.33
C LYS A 89 -34.30 83.54 -10.87
N LYS A 90 -35.15 84.11 -10.02
CA LYS A 90 -35.25 83.75 -8.60
C LYS A 90 -35.58 82.26 -8.40
N GLY A 91 -36.56 81.73 -9.13
CA GLY A 91 -36.92 80.31 -9.07
C GLY A 91 -35.78 79.39 -9.56
N ARG A 92 -35.08 79.80 -10.61
CA ARG A 92 -33.91 79.07 -11.14
C ARG A 92 -32.76 79.04 -10.14
N ASP A 93 -32.44 80.17 -9.53
CA ASP A 93 -31.34 80.27 -8.57
C ASP A 93 -31.67 79.47 -7.29
N GLN A 94 -32.90 79.57 -6.79
CA GLN A 94 -33.36 78.78 -5.64
C GLN A 94 -33.31 77.27 -5.88
N THR A 95 -33.78 76.80 -7.05
CA THR A 95 -33.71 75.37 -7.40
C THR A 95 -32.27 74.91 -7.61
N HIS A 96 -31.40 75.77 -8.15
CA HIS A 96 -29.99 75.47 -8.33
C HIS A 96 -29.25 75.37 -6.99
N GLU A 97 -29.51 76.27 -6.03
CA GLU A 97 -28.95 76.20 -4.68
C GLU A 97 -29.38 74.93 -3.93
N ALA A 98 -30.67 74.57 -4.01
CA ALA A 98 -31.17 73.33 -3.42
C ALA A 98 -30.51 72.10 -4.05
N LYS A 99 -30.37 72.09 -5.38
CA LYS A 99 -29.65 71.04 -6.11
C LYS A 99 -28.20 70.91 -5.63
N GLN A 100 -27.45 72.02 -5.54
CA GLN A 100 -26.06 71.99 -5.07
C GLN A 100 -25.93 71.40 -3.66
N LYS A 101 -26.87 71.70 -2.75
CA LYS A 101 -26.90 71.11 -1.41
C LYS A 101 -27.16 69.59 -1.45
N VAL A 102 -28.09 69.14 -2.29
CA VAL A 102 -28.37 67.72 -2.48
C VAL A 102 -27.16 66.99 -3.07
N ASP A 103 -26.50 67.56 -4.07
CA ASP A 103 -25.30 66.99 -4.69
C ASP A 103 -24.17 66.86 -3.65
N ALA A 104 -24.01 67.85 -2.75
CA ALA A 104 -23.03 67.79 -1.67
C ALA A 104 -23.34 66.67 -0.64
N TYR A 105 -24.61 66.52 -0.23
CA TYR A 105 -25.01 65.40 0.64
C TYR A 105 -24.88 64.05 -0.06
N HIS A 106 -25.18 63.98 -1.36
CA HIS A 106 -25.00 62.77 -2.14
C HIS A 106 -23.53 62.36 -2.20
N LEU A 107 -22.61 63.32 -2.35
CA LEU A 107 -21.17 63.05 -2.30
C LEU A 107 -20.73 62.51 -0.93
N GLN A 108 -21.23 63.08 0.17
CA GLN A 108 -20.97 62.55 1.52
C GLN A 108 -21.49 61.11 1.68
N LEU A 109 -22.68 60.83 1.16
CA LEU A 109 -23.23 59.47 1.15
C LEU A 109 -22.35 58.51 0.36
N GLN A 110 -21.87 58.90 -0.83
CA GLN A 110 -20.98 58.06 -1.64
C GLN A 110 -19.67 57.75 -0.92
N ASN A 111 -19.09 58.73 -0.20
CA ASN A 111 -17.90 58.51 0.61
C ASN A 111 -18.15 57.46 1.71
N LEU A 112 -19.29 57.55 2.41
CA LEU A 112 -19.68 56.58 3.44
C LEU A 112 -19.96 55.19 2.85
N LEU A 113 -20.63 55.11 1.70
CA LEU A 113 -20.87 53.83 1.02
C LEU A 113 -19.56 53.16 0.60
N TYR A 114 -18.59 53.95 0.14
CA TYR A 114 -17.26 53.44 -0.16
C TYR A 114 -16.55 52.92 1.09
N GLU A 115 -16.63 53.63 2.22
CA GLU A 115 -16.07 53.20 3.50
C GLU A 115 -16.70 51.88 3.98
N VAL A 116 -18.04 51.79 3.96
CA VAL A 116 -18.75 50.55 4.29
C VAL A 116 -18.32 49.40 3.37
N MET A 117 -18.24 49.64 2.06
CA MET A 117 -17.78 48.62 1.11
C MET A 117 -16.34 48.19 1.39
N HIS A 118 -15.44 49.13 1.70
CA HIS A 118 -14.05 48.83 2.02
C HIS A 118 -13.95 47.99 3.29
N LEU A 119 -14.61 48.42 4.38
CA LEU A 119 -14.65 47.68 5.64
C LEU A 119 -15.25 46.29 5.47
N GLN A 120 -16.33 46.16 4.69
CA GLN A 120 -16.92 44.86 4.41
C GLN A 120 -15.95 43.95 3.65
N LYS A 121 -15.23 44.46 2.65
CA LYS A 121 -14.18 43.70 1.95
C LYS A 121 -13.06 43.28 2.90
N GLU A 122 -12.66 44.16 3.82
CA GLU A 122 -11.64 43.88 4.81
C GLU A 122 -12.10 42.80 5.81
N ILE A 123 -13.34 42.88 6.29
CA ILE A 123 -13.96 41.85 7.13
C ILE A 123 -14.00 40.51 6.40
N THR A 124 -14.47 40.47 5.14
CA THR A 124 -14.49 39.21 4.36
C THR A 124 -13.08 38.64 4.21
N LYS A 125 -12.09 39.48 3.89
CA LYS A 125 -10.69 39.06 3.81
C LYS A 125 -10.15 38.51 5.13
N CYS A 126 -10.52 39.12 6.26
CA CYS A 126 -10.17 38.63 7.59
C CYS A 126 -10.88 37.32 7.95
N LEU A 127 -12.13 37.12 7.52
CA LEU A 127 -12.89 35.88 7.72
C LEU A 127 -12.41 34.74 6.81
N GLU A 128 -11.87 35.05 5.65
CA GLU A 128 -11.22 34.09 4.75
C GLU A 128 -9.85 33.61 5.27
N PHE A 129 -9.35 34.20 6.36
CA PHE A 129 -8.13 33.74 7.00
C PHE A 129 -8.33 32.33 7.58
N LYS A 130 -7.84 31.34 6.85
CA LYS A 130 -7.72 29.97 7.34
C LYS A 130 -6.36 29.80 7.99
N SER A 131 -6.37 29.51 9.28
CA SER A 131 -5.15 29.17 9.98
C SER A 131 -4.85 27.68 9.78
N LYS A 132 -3.56 27.36 9.61
CA LYS A 132 -3.10 26.00 9.27
C LYS A 132 -3.51 24.91 10.26
N HIS A 133 -3.89 25.27 11.48
CA HIS A 133 -4.36 24.33 12.49
C HIS A 133 -5.71 23.68 12.15
N GLU A 134 -6.51 24.27 11.25
CA GLU A 134 -7.78 23.68 10.79
C GLU A 134 -7.59 22.46 9.87
N GLU A 135 -6.42 22.34 9.24
CA GLU A 135 -6.08 21.21 8.35
C GLU A 135 -5.39 20.05 9.09
N ILE A 136 -5.05 20.23 10.37
CA ILE A 136 -4.31 19.23 11.15
C ILE A 136 -5.32 18.36 11.88
N ASP A 137 -5.27 17.05 11.61
CA ASP A 137 -6.00 16.05 12.39
C ASP A 137 -5.43 16.01 13.81
N LEU A 138 -6.21 16.52 14.76
CA LEU A 138 -5.82 16.60 16.17
C LEU A 138 -6.16 15.30 16.91
N VAL A 139 -5.37 14.99 17.94
CA VAL A 139 -5.65 13.90 18.89
C VAL A 139 -7.03 14.07 19.52
N SER A 140 -7.73 12.94 19.71
CA SER A 140 -9.07 12.95 20.28
C SER A 140 -9.08 13.58 21.68
N LEU A 141 -10.20 14.21 22.03
CA LEU A 141 -10.42 14.84 23.34
C LEU A 141 -10.10 13.91 24.51
N GLU A 142 -10.55 12.67 24.38
CA GLU A 142 -10.47 11.69 25.45
C GLU A 142 -9.04 11.20 25.66
N GLU A 143 -8.28 10.99 24.58
CA GLU A 143 -6.88 10.59 24.63
C GLU A 143 -6.02 11.73 25.14
N PHE A 144 -6.28 12.97 24.69
CA PHE A 144 -5.56 14.15 25.18
C PHE A 144 -5.65 14.30 26.70
N TYR A 145 -6.85 14.25 27.28
CA TYR A 145 -6.98 14.41 28.73
C TYR A 145 -6.48 13.20 29.55
N LYS A 146 -6.36 12.02 28.95
CA LYS A 146 -5.80 10.82 29.60
C LYS A 146 -4.27 10.80 29.58
N GLU A 147 -3.66 11.24 28.48
CA GLU A 147 -2.22 11.07 28.24
C GLU A 147 -1.41 12.35 28.51
N ALA A 148 -2.02 13.53 28.39
CA ALA A 148 -1.32 14.80 28.55
C ALA A 148 -1.03 15.09 30.04
N PRO A 149 0.22 15.48 30.40
CA PRO A 149 0.59 15.94 31.73
C PRO A 149 -0.29 17.10 32.20
N PRO A 150 -0.53 17.21 33.53
CA PRO A 150 -1.37 18.27 34.10
C PRO A 150 -0.84 19.68 33.81
N ASP A 151 0.48 19.83 33.62
CA ASP A 151 1.12 21.10 33.28
C ASP A 151 0.70 21.65 31.90
N ILE A 152 0.34 20.77 30.97
CA ILE A 152 -0.07 21.12 29.60
C ILE A 152 -1.58 21.04 29.46
N SER A 153 -2.22 20.01 30.04
CA SER A 153 -3.66 19.77 29.89
C SER A 153 -4.52 20.84 30.58
N LYS A 154 -4.03 21.42 31.69
CA LYS A 154 -4.65 22.54 32.45
C LYS A 154 -6.18 22.48 32.45
N ALA A 155 -6.73 21.34 32.87
CA ALA A 155 -8.15 20.98 32.73
C ALA A 155 -9.12 22.02 33.31
N GLU A 156 -8.69 22.80 34.31
CA GLU A 156 -9.49 23.87 34.93
C GLU A 156 -9.79 25.03 33.97
N VAL A 157 -8.87 25.34 33.05
CA VAL A 157 -9.03 26.47 32.11
C VAL A 157 -9.42 25.99 30.71
N THR A 158 -8.92 24.82 30.29
CA THR A 158 -9.20 24.25 28.96
C THR A 158 -10.60 23.67 28.81
N MET A 159 -11.27 23.28 29.89
CA MET A 159 -12.67 22.82 29.83
C MET A 159 -13.68 23.95 29.67
N GLY A 160 -13.31 25.18 30.06
CA GLY A 160 -14.19 26.35 29.97
C GLY A 160 -14.08 27.13 28.66
N ASP A 161 -12.94 27.06 27.98
CA ASP A 161 -12.65 27.82 26.75
C ASP A 161 -12.17 26.90 25.60
N PRO A 162 -12.95 26.75 24.51
CA PRO A 162 -12.57 25.90 23.39
C PRO A 162 -11.30 26.36 22.68
N HIS A 163 -10.96 27.65 22.70
CA HIS A 163 -9.73 28.15 22.08
C HIS A 163 -8.49 27.73 22.87
N GLN A 164 -8.52 27.84 24.19
CA GLN A 164 -7.42 27.37 25.04
C GLN A 164 -7.29 25.86 24.99
N GLN A 165 -8.41 25.16 24.83
CA GLN A 165 -8.42 23.73 24.61
C GLN A 165 -7.66 23.32 23.33
N THR A 166 -7.90 24.00 22.21
CA THR A 166 -7.20 23.68 20.95
C THR A 166 -5.72 24.05 21.02
N LEU A 167 -5.36 25.17 21.66
CA LEU A 167 -3.96 25.54 21.90
C LEU A 167 -3.22 24.50 22.75
N ALA A 168 -3.82 24.05 23.85
CA ALA A 168 -3.22 23.04 24.72
C ALA A 168 -3.03 21.68 23.99
N ARG A 169 -3.96 21.32 23.09
CA ARG A 169 -3.79 20.13 22.23
C ARG A 169 -2.65 20.29 21.24
N LEU A 170 -2.54 21.44 20.59
CA LEU A 170 -1.45 21.73 19.64
C LEU A 170 -0.09 21.70 20.33
N ASP A 171 0.02 22.28 21.53
CA ASP A 171 1.25 22.27 22.32
C ASP A 171 1.64 20.85 22.73
N TRP A 172 0.66 20.04 23.17
CA TRP A 172 0.90 18.63 23.48
C TRP A 172 1.36 17.83 22.27
N GLU A 173 0.72 18.00 21.12
CA GLU A 173 1.14 17.34 19.89
C GLU A 173 2.52 17.76 19.43
N LEU A 174 2.85 19.04 19.55
CA LEU A 174 4.17 19.56 19.24
C LEU A 174 5.21 18.88 20.13
N GLU A 175 4.94 18.77 21.43
CA GLU A 175 5.85 18.12 22.36
C GLU A 175 5.94 16.60 22.12
N GLN A 176 4.82 15.94 21.81
CA GLN A 176 4.80 14.55 21.37
C GLN A 176 5.65 14.34 20.13
N ARG A 177 5.47 15.15 19.07
CA ARG A 177 6.27 15.06 17.84
C ARG A 177 7.75 15.30 18.10
N LYS A 178 8.11 16.23 19.00
CA LYS A 178 9.51 16.43 19.43
C LYS A 178 10.07 15.18 20.12
N ARG A 179 9.33 14.61 21.08
CA ARG A 179 9.75 13.38 21.79
C ARG A 179 9.87 12.19 20.83
N LEU A 180 8.92 12.02 19.91
CA LEU A 180 8.96 10.97 18.90
C LEU A 180 10.15 11.15 17.93
N ALA A 181 10.42 12.38 17.50
CA ALA A 181 11.57 12.67 16.63
C ALA A 181 12.91 12.38 17.33
N GLU A 182 13.04 12.70 18.62
CA GLU A 182 14.23 12.36 19.40
C GLU A 182 14.39 10.85 19.56
N LYS A 183 13.32 10.16 19.98
CA LYS A 183 13.31 8.70 20.12
C LYS A 183 13.62 8.00 18.79
N TYR A 184 13.11 8.53 17.67
CA TYR A 184 13.43 8.01 16.34
C TYR A 184 14.91 8.18 16.00
N ARG A 185 15.50 9.34 16.32
CA ARG A 185 16.94 9.59 16.14
C ARG A 185 17.80 8.66 16.99
N GLU A 186 17.42 8.43 18.25
CA GLU A 186 18.08 7.46 19.14
C GLU A 186 17.99 6.04 18.58
N CYS A 187 16.80 5.62 18.14
CA CYS A 187 16.60 4.31 17.50
C CYS A 187 17.45 4.15 16.24
N LEU A 188 17.56 5.19 15.39
CA LEU A 188 18.44 5.17 14.22
C LEU A 188 19.92 5.03 14.61
N SER A 189 20.38 5.76 15.63
CA SER A 189 21.75 5.64 16.14
C SER A 189 22.02 4.23 16.68
N ASN A 190 21.07 3.65 17.42
CA ASN A 190 21.18 2.28 17.93
C ASN A 190 21.18 1.24 16.81
N LYS A 191 20.33 1.41 15.79
CA LYS A 191 20.35 0.58 14.58
C LYS A 191 21.72 0.63 13.91
N GLU A 192 22.31 1.81 13.75
CA GLU A 192 23.64 1.96 13.13
C GLU A 192 24.74 1.29 13.97
N LYS A 193 24.69 1.42 15.30
CA LYS A 193 25.62 0.71 16.21
C LYS A 193 25.51 -0.81 16.05
N ILE A 194 24.30 -1.34 16.07
CA ILE A 194 24.06 -2.78 15.92
C ILE A 194 24.54 -3.26 14.55
N LEU A 195 24.31 -2.50 13.48
CA LEU A 195 24.80 -2.85 12.15
C LEU A 195 26.33 -2.91 12.11
N LYS A 196 27.02 -1.95 12.73
CA LYS A 196 28.49 -1.97 12.84
C LYS A 196 28.96 -3.17 13.66
N GLU A 197 28.31 -3.50 14.77
CA GLU A 197 28.64 -4.70 15.56
C GLU A 197 28.44 -5.99 14.78
N ILE A 198 27.37 -6.08 13.98
CA ILE A 198 27.12 -7.22 13.10
C ILE A 198 28.24 -7.33 12.06
N GLU A 199 28.66 -6.22 11.45
CA GLU A 199 29.73 -6.23 10.45
C GLU A 199 31.06 -6.72 11.05
N VAL A 200 31.44 -6.20 12.22
CA VAL A 200 32.63 -6.67 12.95
C VAL A 200 32.54 -8.15 13.29
N LYS A 201 31.37 -8.64 13.74
CA LYS A 201 31.15 -10.07 14.03
C LYS A 201 31.22 -10.92 12.75
N LYS A 202 30.70 -10.43 11.62
CA LYS A 202 30.80 -11.11 10.33
C LYS A 202 32.24 -11.19 9.84
N GLU A 203 33.00 -10.10 9.94
CA GLU A 203 34.43 -10.08 9.62
C GLU A 203 35.21 -11.04 10.53
N TYR A 204 34.89 -11.08 11.83
CA TYR A 204 35.49 -12.04 12.75
C TYR A 204 35.19 -13.49 12.33
N LEU A 205 33.93 -13.82 12.05
CA LEU A 205 33.53 -15.16 11.61
C LEU A 205 34.15 -15.55 10.26
N SER A 206 34.20 -14.62 9.30
CA SER A 206 34.83 -14.84 7.99
C SER A 206 36.34 -15.04 8.11
N SER A 207 36.98 -14.42 9.11
CA SER A 207 38.39 -14.66 9.43
C SER A 207 38.64 -15.96 10.22
N LEU A 208 37.65 -16.44 10.97
CA LEU A 208 37.75 -17.64 11.80
C LEU A 208 37.63 -18.93 10.97
N GLN A 209 36.69 -18.98 10.03
CA GLN A 209 36.49 -20.13 9.15
C GLN A 209 37.78 -20.61 8.43
N PRO A 210 38.57 -19.75 7.75
CA PRO A 210 39.81 -20.17 7.10
C PRO A 210 40.86 -20.62 8.13
N ARG A 211 40.94 -19.99 9.30
CA ARG A 211 41.87 -20.41 10.37
C ARG A 211 41.53 -21.82 10.88
N LEU A 212 40.26 -22.12 11.13
CA LEU A 212 39.80 -23.46 11.50
C LEU A 212 40.10 -24.48 10.39
N ASN A 213 39.84 -24.12 9.12
CA ASN A 213 40.17 -24.98 7.99
C ASN A 213 41.68 -25.25 7.90
N SER A 214 42.53 -24.25 8.11
CA SER A 214 43.99 -24.43 8.15
C SER A 214 44.42 -25.37 9.28
N ILE A 215 43.83 -25.25 10.47
CA ILE A 215 44.09 -26.17 11.60
C ILE A 215 43.66 -27.59 11.24
N MET A 216 42.48 -27.75 10.65
CA MET A 216 41.96 -29.05 10.20
C MET A 216 42.93 -29.70 9.20
N GLN A 217 43.34 -28.97 8.15
CA GLN A 217 44.29 -29.46 7.15
C GLN A 217 45.66 -29.79 7.74
N ALA A 218 46.18 -28.96 8.64
CA ALA A 218 47.44 -29.21 9.32
C ALA A 218 47.39 -30.46 10.24
N SER A 219 46.21 -30.82 10.74
CA SER A 219 46.02 -32.01 11.58
C SER A 219 45.88 -33.33 10.80
N LEU A 220 45.60 -33.27 9.48
CA LEU A 220 45.40 -34.47 8.65
C LEU A 220 46.60 -35.44 8.64
N PRO A 221 47.86 -35.00 8.47
CA PRO A 221 49.01 -35.92 8.43
C PRO A 221 49.22 -36.66 9.76
N VAL A 222 48.90 -35.98 10.88
CA VAL A 222 48.98 -36.58 12.21
C VAL A 222 47.86 -37.61 12.43
N GLN A 223 46.66 -37.33 11.92
CA GLN A 223 45.54 -38.29 11.95
C GLN A 223 45.83 -39.54 11.12
N GLU A 224 46.43 -39.37 9.93
CA GLU A 224 46.86 -40.48 9.06
C GLU A 224 47.95 -41.32 9.71
N TYR A 225 48.95 -40.68 10.35
CA TYR A 225 50.04 -41.37 11.03
C TYR A 225 49.57 -42.17 12.27
N LEU A 226 48.62 -41.62 13.02
CA LEU A 226 48.06 -42.27 14.21
C LEU A 226 46.92 -43.26 13.89
N PHE A 227 46.64 -43.53 12.60
CA PHE A 227 45.54 -44.39 12.15
C PHE A 227 44.19 -44.02 12.78
N MET A 228 43.90 -42.72 12.91
CA MET A 228 42.66 -42.21 13.47
C MET A 228 41.82 -41.50 12.39
N PRO A 229 41.06 -42.24 11.55
CA PRO A 229 40.27 -41.67 10.46
C PRO A 229 38.92 -41.14 10.98
N PHE A 230 38.95 -40.14 11.87
CA PHE A 230 37.73 -39.49 12.34
C PHE A 230 36.94 -38.88 11.18
N ASP A 231 37.62 -38.38 10.14
CA ASP A 231 37.00 -37.72 8.99
C ASP A 231 36.20 -38.71 8.11
N GLN A 232 36.67 -39.95 7.93
CA GLN A 232 35.92 -40.97 7.16
C GLN A 232 34.70 -41.49 7.93
N ALA A 233 34.85 -41.76 9.22
CA ALA A 233 33.72 -42.17 10.07
C ALA A 233 32.69 -41.05 10.20
N HIS A 234 33.14 -39.79 10.30
CA HIS A 234 32.26 -38.62 10.35
C HIS A 234 31.52 -38.42 9.03
N LYS A 235 32.21 -38.47 7.88
CA LYS A 235 31.56 -38.39 6.56
C LYS A 235 30.54 -39.50 6.35
N GLN A 236 30.85 -40.74 6.74
CA GLN A 236 29.90 -41.86 6.68
C GLN A 236 28.68 -41.61 7.58
N TYR A 237 28.86 -41.01 8.77
CA TYR A 237 27.75 -40.66 9.66
C TYR A 237 26.92 -39.47 9.14
N GLU A 238 27.55 -38.47 8.52
CA GLU A 238 26.86 -37.37 7.84
C GLU A 238 26.04 -37.87 6.66
N THR A 239 26.58 -38.79 5.85
CA THR A 239 25.80 -39.47 4.79
C THR A 239 24.67 -40.32 5.40
N ALA A 240 24.92 -41.01 6.51
CA ALA A 240 23.91 -41.81 7.20
C ALA A 240 22.74 -40.99 7.77
N ARG A 241 22.93 -39.68 8.05
CA ARG A 241 21.82 -38.79 8.47
C ARG A 241 20.72 -38.68 7.43
N HIS A 242 21.03 -38.92 6.16
CA HIS A 242 20.07 -38.85 5.06
C HIS A 242 19.46 -40.22 4.70
N LEU A 243 19.80 -41.29 5.42
CA LEU A 243 19.20 -42.61 5.21
C LEU A 243 17.78 -42.69 5.79
N PRO A 244 16.87 -43.45 5.14
CA PRO A 244 15.57 -43.81 5.72
C PRO A 244 15.75 -44.54 7.06
N PRO A 245 14.81 -44.39 8.02
CA PRO A 245 14.95 -44.99 9.35
C PRO A 245 15.30 -46.49 9.34
N PRO A 246 14.68 -47.34 8.49
CA PRO A 246 15.04 -48.77 8.45
C PRO A 246 16.46 -49.04 7.91
N LEU A 247 16.92 -48.27 6.94
CA LEU A 247 18.28 -48.38 6.41
C LEU A 247 19.32 -47.81 7.37
N TYR A 248 18.97 -46.77 8.13
CA TYR A 248 19.83 -46.22 9.18
C TYR A 248 20.04 -47.23 10.31
N VAL A 249 18.97 -47.87 10.78
CA VAL A 249 19.06 -48.93 11.78
C VAL A 249 19.96 -50.06 11.29
N LEU A 250 19.78 -50.50 10.04
CA LEU A 250 20.64 -51.53 9.46
C LEU A 250 22.10 -51.10 9.34
N PHE A 251 22.37 -49.86 8.93
CA PHE A 251 23.72 -49.31 8.88
C PHE A 251 24.38 -49.30 10.27
N VAL A 252 23.68 -48.84 11.31
CA VAL A 252 24.18 -48.82 12.68
C VAL A 252 24.43 -50.24 13.20
N GLN A 253 23.52 -51.19 12.94
CA GLN A 253 23.69 -52.56 13.38
C GLN A 253 24.82 -53.28 12.63
N ALA A 254 24.95 -53.07 11.33
CA ALA A 254 26.01 -53.66 10.52
C ALA A 254 27.39 -53.12 10.89
N THR A 255 27.51 -51.81 11.12
CA THR A 255 28.75 -51.19 11.60
C THR A 255 29.11 -51.66 13.01
N ALA A 256 28.15 -51.74 13.92
CA ALA A 256 28.35 -52.30 15.26
C ALA A 256 28.80 -53.77 15.22
N TYR A 257 28.16 -54.59 14.37
CA TYR A 257 28.53 -55.99 14.19
C TYR A 257 29.94 -56.15 13.59
N GLY A 258 30.28 -55.35 12.57
CA GLY A 258 31.62 -55.35 11.97
C GLY A 258 32.72 -55.00 12.98
N GLN A 259 32.48 -53.99 13.83
CA GLN A 259 33.41 -53.61 14.90
C GLN A 259 33.52 -54.70 15.98
N ALA A 260 32.39 -55.25 16.45
CA ALA A 260 32.38 -56.30 17.47
C ALA A 260 33.09 -57.59 17.00
N CYS A 261 32.85 -58.03 15.77
CA CYS A 261 33.47 -59.22 15.20
C CYS A 261 34.98 -59.04 14.92
N ALA A 262 35.43 -57.80 14.63
CA ALA A 262 36.86 -57.50 14.52
C ALA A 262 37.58 -57.65 15.87
N HIS A 263 36.93 -57.29 16.98
CA HIS A 263 37.50 -57.44 18.32
C HIS A 263 37.55 -58.91 18.81
N MET A 264 36.62 -59.77 18.36
CA MET A 264 36.52 -61.18 18.81
C MET A 264 37.65 -62.09 18.30
N LYS A 265 38.40 -61.70 17.26
CA LYS A 265 39.51 -62.47 16.66
C LYS A 265 40.90 -62.03 17.14
N SER A 266 41.00 -61.22 18.19
CA SER A 266 42.24 -60.58 18.66
C SER A 266 43.14 -61.45 19.56
N SER A 267 43.48 -62.68 19.14
CA SER A 267 44.56 -63.46 19.78
C SER A 267 45.82 -63.66 18.91
N GLN A 268 45.88 -63.08 17.70
CA GLN A 268 47.06 -63.08 16.81
C GLN A 268 47.14 -61.79 15.96
N PRO A 269 48.31 -61.40 15.42
CA PRO A 269 48.56 -60.05 14.92
C PRO A 269 47.64 -59.65 13.75
N PRO A 270 47.40 -58.34 13.55
CA PRO A 270 46.31 -57.83 12.73
C PRO A 270 46.65 -57.98 11.25
N ARG A 271 46.30 -59.12 10.65
CA ARG A 271 46.05 -59.17 9.20
C ARG A 271 44.67 -58.57 8.94
N GLN A 272 44.65 -57.50 8.15
CA GLN A 272 43.52 -56.65 7.80
C GLN A 272 42.47 -57.36 6.92
N ASP A 273 41.95 -58.51 7.30
CA ASP A 273 40.75 -59.03 6.65
C ASP A 273 39.53 -58.59 7.45
N LYS A 274 39.10 -57.34 7.23
CA LYS A 274 37.74 -56.91 7.60
C LYS A 274 36.78 -57.82 6.85
N THR A 275 36.24 -58.82 7.54
CA THR A 275 35.34 -59.80 6.92
C THR A 275 33.99 -59.22 6.52
N LEU A 276 33.67 -58.00 6.99
CA LEU A 276 32.44 -57.28 6.69
C LEU A 276 32.77 -55.80 6.43
N SER A 277 32.39 -55.29 5.25
CA SER A 277 32.44 -53.87 4.89
C SER A 277 31.04 -53.35 4.59
N VAL A 278 30.77 -52.10 4.98
CA VAL A 278 29.48 -51.42 4.78
C VAL A 278 29.74 -50.12 4.01
N ALA A 279 28.97 -49.90 2.95
CA ALA A 279 29.00 -48.70 2.14
C ALA A 279 27.58 -48.16 1.92
N ILE A 280 27.44 -46.84 1.80
CA ILE A 280 26.19 -46.19 1.42
C ILE A 280 26.34 -45.75 -0.03
N GLU A 281 25.47 -46.27 -0.90
CA GLU A 281 25.48 -46.01 -2.34
C GLU A 281 24.27 -45.17 -2.74
N GLY A 282 24.48 -44.14 -3.57
CA GLY A 282 23.40 -43.33 -4.14
C GLY A 282 23.63 -41.81 -4.11
N SER A 283 22.62 -41.06 -4.55
CA SER A 283 22.68 -39.60 -4.62
C SER A 283 22.22 -38.95 -3.31
N VAL A 284 23.17 -38.31 -2.61
CA VAL A 284 22.89 -37.56 -1.37
C VAL A 284 22.04 -36.31 -1.63
N ASP A 285 22.17 -35.70 -2.81
CA ASP A 285 21.43 -34.49 -3.18
C ASP A 285 19.95 -34.78 -3.44
N GLU A 286 19.63 -35.91 -4.09
CA GLU A 286 18.24 -36.37 -4.25
C GLU A 286 17.61 -36.77 -2.90
N ALA A 287 18.38 -37.38 -2.01
CA ALA A 287 17.92 -37.72 -0.66
C ALA A 287 17.62 -36.45 0.18
N LYS A 288 18.45 -35.41 0.08
CA LYS A 288 18.19 -34.11 0.73
C LYS A 288 16.93 -33.44 0.19
N ALA A 289 16.65 -33.56 -1.10
CA ALA A 289 15.43 -33.01 -1.71
C ALA A 289 14.15 -33.68 -1.17
N LEU A 290 14.20 -34.97 -0.82
CA LEU A 290 13.08 -35.70 -0.23
C LEU A 290 12.81 -35.34 1.25
N PHE A 291 13.80 -34.80 1.96
CA PHE A 291 13.67 -34.34 3.36
C PHE A 291 13.11 -32.93 3.49
N LYS A 292 13.16 -32.11 2.44
CA LYS A 292 12.45 -30.83 2.43
C LYS A 292 10.95 -31.15 2.33
N PRO A 293 10.10 -30.67 3.26
CA PRO A 293 8.66 -30.73 3.02
C PRO A 293 8.37 -30.04 1.69
N PRO A 294 7.42 -30.54 0.88
CA PRO A 294 6.97 -29.78 -0.27
C PRO A 294 6.56 -28.39 0.24
N GLU A 295 7.17 -27.33 -0.30
CA GLU A 295 6.67 -25.98 -0.08
C GLU A 295 5.18 -26.00 -0.44
N ASP A 296 4.35 -25.49 0.48
CA ASP A 296 2.91 -25.35 0.29
C ASP A 296 2.64 -24.72 -1.09
N SER A 297 2.26 -25.55 -2.05
CA SER A 297 1.61 -25.07 -3.26
C SER A 297 0.24 -24.58 -2.82
N GLN A 298 0.14 -23.28 -2.61
CA GLN A 298 -1.11 -22.57 -2.46
C GLN A 298 -2.01 -22.95 -3.64
N ASP A 299 -3.12 -23.61 -3.32
CA ASP A 299 -4.26 -23.80 -4.21
C ASP A 299 -4.91 -22.42 -4.47
N ASP A 300 -4.40 -21.69 -5.46
CA ASP A 300 -5.14 -20.59 -6.09
C ASP A 300 -6.00 -21.19 -7.22
N GLU A 301 -7.15 -21.75 -6.85
CA GLU A 301 -8.25 -22.00 -7.79
C GLU A 301 -8.92 -20.65 -8.11
N SER A 302 -8.32 -19.90 -9.03
CA SER A 302 -8.95 -18.73 -9.63
C SER A 302 -9.66 -19.14 -10.92
N ASP A 303 -10.98 -19.24 -10.79
CA ASP A 303 -11.98 -19.28 -11.85
C ASP A 303 -11.70 -18.21 -12.93
N SER A 304 -11.48 -18.63 -14.17
CA SER A 304 -11.67 -17.78 -15.35
C SER A 304 -11.86 -18.61 -16.62
N ASP A 305 -13.11 -18.60 -17.04
CA ASP A 305 -13.65 -18.99 -18.33
C ASP A 305 -13.07 -18.07 -19.43
N ALA A 306 -12.29 -18.63 -20.36
CA ALA A 306 -11.98 -17.99 -21.65
C ALA A 306 -11.49 -19.04 -22.65
N GLU A 307 -12.33 -19.31 -23.64
CA GLU A 307 -11.95 -20.00 -24.86
C GLU A 307 -10.90 -19.20 -25.65
N GLU A 308 -9.84 -19.88 -26.10
CA GLU A 308 -9.42 -19.80 -27.51
C GLU A 308 -8.47 -20.95 -27.87
N GLU A 309 -8.81 -21.59 -28.99
CA GLU A 309 -8.04 -22.64 -29.65
C GLU A 309 -6.67 -22.13 -30.11
N GLN A 310 -5.61 -22.93 -29.96
CA GLN A 310 -4.87 -23.46 -31.12
C GLN A 310 -3.69 -24.40 -30.72
N THR A 311 -3.82 -25.64 -31.19
CA THR A 311 -2.77 -26.45 -31.81
C THR A 311 -1.48 -26.74 -31.01
N THR A 312 -1.50 -27.81 -30.23
CA THR A 312 -0.67 -29.00 -30.50
C THR A 312 -1.35 -30.21 -29.86
N LYS A 313 -1.67 -31.23 -30.66
CA LYS A 313 -2.34 -32.46 -30.21
C LYS A 313 -1.40 -33.28 -29.30
N ARG A 314 -1.25 -32.88 -28.03
CA ARG A 314 -0.80 -33.79 -26.96
C ARG A 314 -1.99 -34.68 -26.61
N ARG A 315 -1.90 -35.95 -26.97
CA ARG A 315 -2.84 -37.01 -26.58
C ARG A 315 -3.11 -36.92 -25.07
N ARG A 316 -4.39 -36.79 -24.67
CA ARG A 316 -4.82 -37.10 -23.30
C ARG A 316 -4.32 -38.51 -22.97
N PRO A 317 -3.58 -38.73 -21.86
CA PRO A 317 -3.14 -40.06 -21.48
C PRO A 317 -4.39 -40.93 -21.23
N THR A 318 -4.46 -42.06 -21.91
CA THR A 318 -5.44 -43.12 -21.66
C THR A 318 -5.35 -43.55 -20.19
N LEU A 319 -6.47 -43.90 -19.55
CA LEU A 319 -6.55 -44.35 -18.15
C LEU A 319 -5.46 -45.39 -17.76
N GLY A 320 -5.03 -46.24 -18.70
CA GLY A 320 -3.91 -47.16 -18.50
C GLY A 320 -2.55 -46.49 -18.25
N VAL A 321 -2.25 -45.38 -18.94
CA VAL A 321 -0.99 -44.62 -18.76
C VAL A 321 -0.95 -43.95 -17.38
N GLN A 322 -2.09 -43.46 -16.89
CA GLN A 322 -2.20 -42.89 -15.53
C GLN A 322 -2.05 -43.94 -14.42
N LEU A 323 -2.51 -45.17 -14.65
CA LEU A 323 -2.31 -46.27 -13.71
C LEU A 323 -0.85 -46.73 -13.72
N ASP A 324 -0.19 -46.77 -14.87
CA ASP A 324 1.23 -47.13 -14.95
C ASP A 324 2.16 -46.09 -14.31
N ASP A 325 1.83 -44.80 -14.42
CA ASP A 325 2.57 -43.74 -13.72
C ASP A 325 2.38 -43.84 -12.21
N LYS A 326 1.15 -44.12 -11.73
CA LYS A 326 0.87 -44.40 -10.31
C LYS A 326 1.58 -45.66 -9.81
N ARG A 327 1.70 -46.70 -10.64
CA ARG A 327 2.45 -47.93 -10.30
C ARG A 327 3.93 -47.62 -10.14
N LYS A 328 4.53 -46.87 -11.06
CA LYS A 328 5.94 -46.44 -10.95
C LYS A 328 6.20 -45.57 -9.73
N GLU A 329 5.26 -44.69 -9.41
CA GLU A 329 5.33 -43.86 -8.20
C GLU A 329 5.23 -44.72 -6.92
N MET A 330 4.32 -45.69 -6.86
CA MET A 330 4.23 -46.64 -5.74
C MET A 330 5.49 -47.50 -5.58
N LEU A 331 6.14 -47.88 -6.68
CA LEU A 331 7.38 -48.67 -6.68
C LEU A 331 8.66 -47.82 -6.60
N LYS A 332 8.53 -46.52 -6.33
CA LYS A 332 9.67 -45.60 -6.26
C LYS A 332 10.66 -46.02 -5.17
N ARG A 333 11.89 -46.25 -5.59
CA ARG A 333 13.02 -46.54 -4.70
C ARG A 333 13.53 -45.28 -4.04
N HIS A 334 14.01 -45.44 -2.82
CA HIS A 334 14.82 -44.43 -2.19
C HIS A 334 16.15 -44.27 -2.95
N PRO A 335 16.63 -43.03 -3.20
CA PRO A 335 17.85 -42.78 -3.96
C PRO A 335 19.12 -43.26 -3.25
N LEU A 336 19.10 -43.41 -1.92
CA LEU A 336 20.16 -44.05 -1.14
C LEU A 336 19.84 -45.50 -0.82
N SER A 337 20.86 -46.34 -0.93
CA SER A 337 20.87 -47.78 -0.66
C SER A 337 22.06 -48.15 0.22
N VAL A 338 21.95 -49.23 0.98
CA VAL A 338 23.05 -49.73 1.83
C VAL A 338 23.62 -50.99 1.21
N MET A 339 24.93 -51.00 0.95
CA MET A 339 25.68 -52.15 0.42
C MET A 339 26.55 -52.74 1.51
N LEU A 340 26.55 -54.05 1.61
CA LEU A 340 27.32 -54.82 2.58
C LEU A 340 28.01 -55.96 1.85
N ASP A 341 29.31 -56.05 2.09
CA ASP A 341 30.14 -57.06 1.45
C ASP A 341 30.72 -57.96 2.53
N LEU A 342 30.46 -59.26 2.39
CA LEU A 342 30.94 -60.30 3.28
C LEU A 342 32.02 -61.11 2.56
N LYS A 343 33.26 -61.04 3.07
CA LYS A 343 34.36 -61.87 2.57
C LYS A 343 34.39 -63.20 3.32
N CYS A 344 34.18 -64.29 2.58
CA CYS A 344 34.28 -65.65 3.09
C CYS A 344 35.74 -66.13 3.13
N LYS A 345 36.00 -67.26 3.82
CA LYS A 345 37.37 -67.79 4.01
C LYS A 345 38.00 -68.35 2.74
N ASP A 346 37.17 -68.59 1.75
CA ASP A 346 37.39 -69.18 0.44
C ASP A 346 37.61 -68.10 -0.65
N ASP A 347 37.98 -66.89 -0.23
CA ASP A 347 38.20 -65.69 -1.08
C ASP A 347 37.01 -65.30 -1.96
N SER A 348 35.82 -65.83 -1.65
CA SER A 348 34.54 -65.42 -2.23
C SER A 348 33.96 -64.23 -1.47
N VAL A 349 33.29 -63.33 -2.19
CA VAL A 349 32.63 -62.15 -1.61
C VAL A 349 31.13 -62.19 -1.94
N LEU A 350 30.31 -62.15 -0.89
CA LEU A 350 28.87 -61.99 -1.00
C LEU A 350 28.52 -60.51 -0.84
N HIS A 351 28.06 -59.91 -1.94
CA HIS A 351 27.53 -58.54 -1.95
C HIS A 351 26.02 -58.59 -1.72
N LEU A 352 25.54 -57.85 -0.73
CA LEU A 352 24.11 -57.60 -0.55
C LEU A 352 23.84 -56.11 -0.68
N THR A 353 22.91 -55.74 -1.55
CA THR A 353 22.43 -54.36 -1.66
C THR A 353 21.00 -54.27 -1.14
N PHE A 354 20.80 -53.45 -0.11
CA PHE A 354 19.50 -53.17 0.47
C PHE A 354 18.93 -51.89 -0.11
N TYR A 355 17.76 -52.01 -0.74
CA TYR A 355 16.95 -50.89 -1.21
C TYR A 355 15.78 -50.66 -0.26
N TYR A 356 15.23 -49.45 -0.25
CA TYR A 356 14.04 -49.11 0.51
C TYR A 356 12.96 -48.52 -0.39
N LEU A 357 11.75 -49.07 -0.28
CA LEU A 357 10.56 -48.60 -0.99
C LEU A 357 9.73 -47.77 -0.02
N MET A 358 9.82 -46.44 -0.15
CA MET A 358 9.23 -45.50 0.81
C MET A 358 7.69 -45.59 0.89
N ASN A 359 7.02 -45.77 -0.25
CA ASN A 359 5.56 -45.82 -0.33
C ASN A 359 4.97 -47.13 0.17
N LEU A 360 5.75 -48.21 0.08
CA LEU A 360 5.36 -49.56 0.52
C LEU A 360 5.90 -49.89 1.92
N ASN A 361 6.76 -49.04 2.49
CA ASN A 361 7.45 -49.27 3.77
C ASN A 361 8.07 -50.68 3.86
N ILE A 362 8.81 -51.06 2.83
CA ILE A 362 9.48 -52.36 2.73
C ILE A 362 10.92 -52.12 2.29
N MET A 363 11.85 -52.88 2.87
CA MET A 363 13.20 -53.02 2.34
C MET A 363 13.37 -54.28 1.50
N THR A 364 14.12 -54.22 0.42
CA THR A 364 14.40 -55.34 -0.48
C THR A 364 15.89 -55.60 -0.55
N VAL A 365 16.29 -56.84 -0.84
CA VAL A 365 17.69 -57.21 -1.00
C VAL A 365 17.97 -57.78 -2.39
N LYS A 366 19.12 -57.43 -2.97
CA LYS A 366 19.73 -58.17 -4.07
C LYS A 366 21.04 -58.77 -3.61
N ALA A 367 21.23 -60.05 -3.89
CA ALA A 367 22.44 -60.78 -3.55
C ALA A 367 23.27 -61.02 -4.81
N LYS A 368 24.59 -60.82 -4.73
CA LYS A 368 25.52 -61.18 -5.80
C LYS A 368 26.73 -61.85 -5.19
N VAL A 369 26.97 -63.10 -5.56
CA VAL A 369 28.15 -63.86 -5.15
C VAL A 369 29.23 -63.66 -6.21
N THR A 370 30.39 -63.18 -5.81
CA THR A 370 31.58 -63.13 -6.67
C THR A 370 32.66 -64.04 -6.07
N THR A 371 33.35 -64.79 -6.93
CA THR A 371 34.46 -65.66 -6.52
C THR A 371 35.74 -65.17 -7.18
N ALA A 372 36.90 -65.39 -6.53
CA ALA A 372 38.18 -64.89 -7.01
C ALA A 372 38.69 -65.59 -8.29
N MET A 373 38.13 -66.74 -8.68
CA MET A 373 38.45 -67.47 -9.90
C MET A 373 37.25 -67.42 -10.87
N GLU A 374 37.49 -67.42 -12.18
CA GLU A 374 36.42 -67.59 -13.17
C GLU A 374 35.73 -68.94 -12.98
N LEU A 375 34.50 -68.90 -12.47
CA LEU A 375 33.74 -70.11 -12.12
C LEU A 375 33.19 -70.77 -13.39
N ILE A 376 33.76 -71.91 -13.80
CA ILE A 376 33.20 -72.75 -14.87
C ILE A 376 31.98 -73.49 -14.30
N THR A 377 30.81 -72.88 -14.42
CA THR A 377 29.55 -73.45 -13.89
C THR A 377 29.14 -74.70 -14.69
N PRO A 378 29.01 -75.88 -14.07
CA PRO A 378 28.53 -77.07 -14.76
C PRO A 378 27.04 -76.92 -15.10
N ILE A 379 26.59 -77.53 -16.19
CA ILE A 379 25.20 -77.42 -16.69
C ILE A 379 24.17 -77.84 -15.62
N SER A 380 24.54 -78.75 -14.71
CA SER A 380 23.70 -79.22 -13.60
C SER A 380 23.62 -78.26 -12.40
N ALA A 381 24.43 -77.19 -12.35
CA ALA A 381 24.41 -76.24 -11.23
C ALA A 381 23.25 -75.25 -11.28
N GLY A 382 22.61 -75.05 -12.44
CA GLY A 382 21.36 -74.29 -12.59
C GLY A 382 21.30 -73.01 -11.76
N ASP A 383 20.38 -72.99 -10.78
CA ASP A 383 20.07 -71.83 -9.92
C ASP A 383 20.90 -71.72 -8.63
N LEU A 384 21.91 -72.57 -8.41
CA LEU A 384 22.62 -72.60 -7.12
C LEU A 384 23.35 -71.29 -6.77
N LEU A 385 23.77 -70.52 -7.77
CA LEU A 385 24.42 -69.22 -7.60
C LEU A 385 23.66 -68.09 -8.31
N SER A 386 22.40 -68.33 -8.72
CA SER A 386 21.60 -67.29 -9.36
C SER A 386 21.19 -66.23 -8.33
N PRO A 387 21.50 -64.94 -8.56
CA PRO A 387 21.18 -63.82 -7.65
C PRO A 387 19.76 -63.80 -7.10
N ASP A 388 18.83 -64.40 -7.84
CA ASP A 388 17.39 -64.38 -7.59
C ASP A 388 16.93 -65.40 -6.54
N SER A 389 17.73 -66.43 -6.24
CA SER A 389 17.31 -67.50 -5.33
C SER A 389 18.35 -67.94 -4.30
N VAL A 390 19.58 -67.39 -4.34
CA VAL A 390 20.67 -67.75 -3.41
C VAL A 390 20.23 -67.71 -1.93
N LEU A 391 19.48 -66.68 -1.54
CA LEU A 391 19.04 -66.45 -0.16
C LEU A 391 17.57 -66.82 0.07
N SER A 392 16.96 -67.54 -0.86
CA SER A 392 15.61 -68.06 -0.66
C SER A 392 15.61 -69.13 0.44
N CYS A 393 14.57 -69.14 1.27
CA CYS A 393 14.38 -70.16 2.31
C CYS A 393 15.51 -70.24 3.38
N LEU A 394 16.24 -69.15 3.66
CA LEU A 394 17.09 -69.06 4.87
C LEU A 394 16.31 -69.38 6.15
N TYR A 395 15.04 -68.95 6.19
CA TYR A 395 14.07 -69.41 7.16
C TYR A 395 12.98 -70.25 6.46
N PRO A 396 12.45 -71.28 7.14
CA PRO A 396 11.40 -72.12 6.57
C PRO A 396 10.18 -71.29 6.12
N GLY A 397 9.80 -71.42 4.85
CA GLY A 397 8.62 -70.75 4.27
C GLY A 397 8.83 -69.31 3.79
N ASP A 398 10.03 -68.73 3.93
CA ASP A 398 10.33 -67.37 3.43
C ASP A 398 10.83 -67.43 1.97
N HIS A 399 9.88 -67.41 1.05
CA HIS A 399 10.16 -67.47 -0.40
C HIS A 399 10.48 -66.09 -1.01
N GLY A 400 10.29 -64.98 -0.28
CA GLY A 400 10.52 -63.63 -0.80
C GLY A 400 9.60 -63.22 -1.97
N LYS A 401 8.45 -63.88 -2.14
CA LYS A 401 7.45 -63.63 -3.20
C LYS A 401 6.16 -62.96 -2.70
N LYS A 402 6.00 -62.82 -1.38
CA LYS A 402 4.86 -62.14 -0.73
C LYS A 402 5.34 -60.87 -0.04
N THR A 403 4.50 -59.84 0.05
CA THR A 403 4.83 -58.64 0.85
C THR A 403 4.67 -58.95 2.33
N PRO A 404 5.66 -58.62 3.18
CA PRO A 404 5.55 -58.75 4.62
C PRO A 404 4.46 -57.88 5.27
N ASN A 405 4.11 -56.75 4.66
CA ASN A 405 3.11 -55.82 5.19
C ASN A 405 1.72 -56.07 4.58
N PRO A 406 0.69 -56.43 5.39
CA PRO A 406 -0.68 -56.61 4.90
C PRO A 406 -1.28 -55.34 4.28
N ALA A 407 -0.85 -54.14 4.72
CA ALA A 407 -1.33 -52.87 4.16
C ALA A 407 -1.02 -52.74 2.66
N ASN A 408 0.08 -53.35 2.21
CA ASN A 408 0.50 -53.25 0.82
C ASN A 408 -0.42 -54.03 -0.11
N GLN A 409 -1.09 -55.07 0.39
CA GLN A 409 -2.11 -55.79 -0.38
C GLN A 409 -3.28 -54.87 -0.75
N TYR A 410 -3.74 -54.02 0.19
CA TYR A 410 -4.77 -53.02 -0.08
C TYR A 410 -4.26 -51.88 -0.98
N GLN A 411 -3.01 -51.45 -0.82
CA GLN A 411 -2.41 -50.44 -1.69
C GLN A 411 -2.25 -50.94 -3.13
N PHE A 412 -1.88 -52.21 -3.31
CA PHE A 412 -1.78 -52.84 -4.62
C PHE A 412 -3.13 -53.04 -5.30
N ASP A 413 -4.17 -53.40 -4.55
CA ASP A 413 -5.54 -53.49 -5.06
C ASP A 413 -6.04 -52.13 -5.59
N LYS A 414 -5.70 -51.04 -4.89
CA LYS A 414 -6.02 -49.66 -5.30
C LYS A 414 -5.39 -49.22 -6.63
N VAL A 415 -4.24 -49.80 -7.01
CA VAL A 415 -3.53 -49.48 -8.27
C VAL A 415 -3.53 -50.63 -9.29
N GLY A 416 -4.31 -51.68 -9.01
CA GLY A 416 -4.48 -52.85 -9.87
C GLY A 416 -3.19 -53.66 -10.09
N ILE A 417 -2.35 -53.82 -9.07
CA ILE A 417 -1.19 -54.74 -9.09
C ILE A 417 -1.63 -56.10 -8.51
N LEU A 418 -1.61 -57.15 -9.34
CA LEU A 418 -2.09 -58.49 -8.97
C LEU A 418 -1.05 -59.31 -8.20
N THR A 419 0.24 -59.20 -8.51
CA THR A 419 1.30 -59.96 -7.83
C THR A 419 2.61 -59.19 -7.91
N LEU A 420 3.33 -59.12 -6.79
CA LEU A 420 4.62 -58.42 -6.67
C LEU A 420 5.80 -59.18 -7.30
N SER A 421 5.63 -60.48 -7.60
CA SER A 421 6.68 -61.36 -8.11
C SER A 421 7.36 -60.84 -9.38
N ASP A 422 6.61 -60.17 -10.26
CA ASP A 422 7.13 -59.63 -11.51
C ASP A 422 8.08 -58.44 -11.27
N TYR A 423 7.84 -57.69 -10.19
CA TYR A 423 8.67 -56.54 -9.80
C TYR A 423 9.79 -56.91 -8.84
N VAL A 424 9.76 -58.11 -8.24
CA VAL A 424 10.79 -58.57 -7.29
C VAL A 424 12.15 -58.75 -7.95
N LEU A 425 12.21 -59.25 -9.19
CA LEU A 425 13.49 -59.36 -9.92
C LEU A 425 14.12 -57.97 -10.15
N GLU A 426 13.28 -56.97 -10.39
CA GLU A 426 13.73 -55.61 -10.64
C GLU A 426 14.12 -54.89 -9.34
N LEU A 427 13.27 -54.94 -8.31
CA LEU A 427 13.38 -54.18 -7.06
C LEU A 427 14.17 -54.92 -5.96
N GLY A 428 14.33 -56.23 -6.06
CA GLY A 428 14.91 -57.11 -5.04
C GLY A 428 13.86 -57.85 -4.22
N HIS A 429 14.31 -58.85 -3.45
CA HIS A 429 13.44 -59.74 -2.69
C HIS A 429 13.09 -59.15 -1.30
N PRO A 430 11.79 -59.01 -0.95
CA PRO A 430 11.35 -58.51 0.35
C PRO A 430 11.24 -59.64 1.39
N TYR A 431 12.36 -60.27 1.75
CA TYR A 431 12.35 -61.32 2.78
C TYR A 431 11.98 -60.78 4.17
N LEU A 432 11.45 -61.65 5.03
CA LEU A 432 11.06 -61.30 6.39
C LEU A 432 12.27 -61.00 7.28
N TRP A 433 13.37 -61.72 7.08
CA TRP A 433 14.60 -61.50 7.84
C TRP A 433 15.23 -60.14 7.54
N VAL A 434 15.09 -59.66 6.31
CA VAL A 434 15.58 -58.34 5.88
C VAL A 434 14.85 -57.25 6.66
N GLN A 435 13.51 -57.30 6.72
CA GLN A 435 12.71 -56.34 7.50
C GLN A 435 13.13 -56.30 8.98
N LYS A 436 13.35 -57.48 9.57
CA LYS A 436 13.77 -57.59 10.98
C LYS A 436 15.14 -56.95 11.23
N LEU A 437 16.07 -57.09 10.30
CA LEU A 437 17.39 -56.42 10.40
C LEU A 437 17.27 -54.90 10.30
N GLY A 438 16.32 -54.38 9.50
CA GLY A 438 15.99 -52.95 9.45
C GLY A 438 15.09 -52.45 10.58
N GLY A 439 14.75 -53.29 11.58
CA GLY A 439 13.90 -52.90 12.71
C GLY A 439 12.40 -52.81 12.40
N LEU A 440 11.95 -53.24 11.21
CA LEU A 440 10.55 -53.31 10.84
C LEU A 440 9.94 -54.64 11.31
N HIS A 441 8.93 -54.58 12.18
CA HIS A 441 8.24 -55.75 12.69
C HIS A 441 6.82 -55.83 12.13
N PHE A 442 6.58 -56.81 11.25
CA PHE A 442 5.25 -57.10 10.70
C PHE A 442 4.60 -58.31 11.41
N PRO A 443 3.27 -58.30 11.62
CA PRO A 443 2.56 -59.46 12.14
C PRO A 443 2.73 -60.69 11.23
N LYS A 444 3.00 -61.86 11.81
CA LYS A 444 3.02 -63.12 11.06
C LYS A 444 1.60 -63.61 10.80
N GLU A 445 1.41 -64.37 9.72
CA GLU A 445 0.12 -64.98 9.33
C GLU A 445 -0.43 -66.00 10.36
N GLN A 446 0.43 -66.51 11.27
CA GLN A 446 0.03 -67.31 12.44
C GLN A 446 0.61 -66.70 13.74
N PRO A 447 -0.20 -66.48 14.79
CA PRO A 447 0.31 -66.17 16.12
C PRO A 447 1.06 -67.39 16.68
N GLN A 448 2.25 -67.15 17.23
CA GLN A 448 3.02 -68.17 17.96
C GLN A 448 2.46 -68.42 19.34
#